data_AF-A0A2N5V8D8-F1
#
_entry.id   AF-A0A2N5V8D8-F1
#
_cell.length_a   1.000
_cell.length_b   1.000
_cell.length_c   1.000
_cell.angle_alpha   90.00
_cell.angle_beta   90.00
_cell.angle_gamma   90.00
#
_symmetry.space_group_name_H-M   'P 1'
#
loop_
_entity.id
_entity.type
_entity.pdbx_description
1 polymer ?
#
loop_
_entity_poly.entity_id
_entity_poly.type
_entity_poly.pdbx_seq_one_letter_code
_entity_poly.pdbx_strand_id
1 'polypeptide(L)'
;MTGIWAKILVSTLMLCVFMWPFASANWDEATGHLRDYRPSNTWLSRNRPRLCSKNIQVSECARNTRLHFPDVQLFATFSVQHADDRYHGCPYGICCAYTVLPSPRDFVADFTNSHSFFWHNLGGMPGLGTNAIRNPQTGAAGYETSDGVFHEGVPNTKLRQNGHDSHYPGFRLPQGWSSKISYPSWMLKQPPHPKCGTPNAPNLDPGQQPQRNAGVKIYLPAPAAAYSPPRSSRLPI
;
A
#
# COMPACT_ATOMS: atom_id res chain seq x y z
N MET A 1 -0.37 57.80 28.49
CA MET A 1 -0.37 56.37 28.87
C MET A 1 -0.55 55.56 27.59
N THR A 2 0.53 55.34 26.86
CA THR A 2 0.51 54.68 25.55
C THR A 2 1.79 53.88 25.42
N GLY A 3 1.66 52.56 25.23
CA GLY A 3 2.79 51.68 24.98
C GLY A 3 2.96 50.65 26.08
N ILE A 4 2.49 49.43 25.80
CA ILE A 4 3.08 48.12 26.16
C ILE A 4 2.16 47.00 25.66
N TRP A 5 0.84 47.23 25.52
CA TRP A 5 -0.11 46.17 25.17
C TRP A 5 -0.18 45.80 23.67
N ALA A 6 0.36 46.62 22.76
CA ALA A 6 0.27 46.37 21.31
C ALA A 6 1.39 45.47 20.75
N LYS A 7 2.38 45.05 21.55
CA LYS A 7 3.51 44.24 21.08
C LYS A 7 3.45 42.75 21.45
N ILE A 8 2.47 42.32 22.24
CA ILE A 8 2.36 40.91 22.67
C ILE A 8 1.38 40.12 21.78
N LEU A 9 0.47 40.79 21.08
CA LEU A 9 -0.54 40.14 20.24
C LEU A 9 -0.09 39.78 18.81
N VAL A 10 1.12 40.21 18.40
CA VAL A 10 1.66 39.86 17.06
C VAL A 10 2.61 38.65 17.12
N SER A 11 3.01 38.19 18.31
CA SER A 11 4.03 37.14 18.45
C SER A 11 3.50 35.74 18.77
N THR A 12 2.19 35.55 18.91
CA THR A 12 1.56 34.25 19.22
C THR A 12 0.66 33.71 18.11
N LEU A 13 0.50 34.43 17.00
CA LEU A 13 -0.31 34.01 15.85
C LEU A 13 0.53 33.46 14.68
N MET A 14 1.83 33.24 14.89
CA MET A 14 2.79 32.76 13.89
C MET A 14 3.53 31.51 14.37
N LEU A 15 2.88 30.65 15.16
CA LEU A 15 3.43 29.35 15.56
C LEU A 15 2.40 28.20 15.50
N CYS A 16 1.35 28.35 14.69
CA CYS A 16 0.35 27.31 14.43
C CYS A 16 0.05 27.18 12.93
N VAL A 17 1.10 27.27 12.11
CA VAL A 17 1.01 27.08 10.66
C VAL A 17 1.92 25.90 10.30
N PHE A 18 1.28 24.79 9.93
CA PHE A 18 1.83 23.55 9.36
C PHE A 18 2.74 22.68 10.24
N MET A 19 2.17 22.10 11.29
CA MET A 19 2.48 20.70 11.62
C MET A 19 1.24 19.87 11.30
N TRP A 20 0.83 19.89 10.03
CA TRP A 20 0.15 18.72 9.49
C TRP A 20 1.17 17.59 9.68
N PRO A 21 0.83 16.44 10.30
CA PRO A 21 1.69 15.29 10.17
C PRO A 21 1.76 15.03 8.67
N PHE A 22 2.86 15.44 8.03
CA PHE A 22 3.26 14.84 6.78
C PHE A 22 3.24 13.36 7.11
N ALA A 23 2.30 12.63 6.50
CA ALA A 23 2.41 11.21 6.48
C ALA A 23 3.76 10.96 5.81
N SER A 24 4.78 10.68 6.61
CA SER A 24 6.10 10.32 6.13
C SER A 24 5.90 8.95 5.48
N ALA A 25 5.56 9.00 4.19
CA ALA A 25 5.35 7.86 3.35
C ALA A 25 6.64 7.72 2.56
N ASN A 26 7.62 6.96 3.06
CA ASN A 26 8.86 6.80 2.32
C ASN A 26 8.59 5.93 1.11
N TRP A 27 9.10 6.35 -0.05
CA TRP A 27 9.02 5.54 -1.26
C TRP A 27 10.01 4.37 -1.17
N ASP A 28 9.60 3.35 -0.43
CA ASP A 28 10.25 2.05 -0.25
C ASP A 28 9.20 0.96 -0.50
N GLU A 29 9.38 0.27 -1.62
CA GLU A 29 8.36 -0.61 -2.19
C GLU A 29 8.34 -1.97 -1.51
N ALA A 30 7.14 -2.54 -1.35
CA ALA A 30 6.98 -3.91 -0.91
C ALA A 30 7.72 -4.86 -1.86
N THR A 31 8.52 -5.73 -1.26
CA THR A 31 9.29 -6.77 -1.93
C THR A 31 8.48 -8.03 -2.22
N GLY A 32 7.37 -8.22 -1.51
CA GLY A 32 6.47 -9.34 -1.71
C GLY A 32 5.03 -9.02 -1.35
N HIS A 33 4.12 -9.85 -1.86
CA HIS A 33 2.68 -9.66 -1.69
C HIS A 33 1.91 -10.96 -1.56
N LEU A 34 0.73 -10.89 -0.96
CA LEU A 34 -0.33 -11.88 -1.04
C LEU A 34 -1.64 -11.16 -1.35
N ARG A 35 -2.22 -11.42 -2.51
CA ARG A 35 -3.54 -10.93 -2.85
C ARG A 35 -4.61 -11.86 -2.32
N ASP A 36 -5.73 -11.31 -1.89
CA ASP A 36 -6.91 -12.11 -1.50
C ASP A 36 -6.67 -12.96 -0.27
N TYR A 37 -5.67 -12.58 0.53
CA TYR A 37 -5.34 -13.17 1.81
C TYR A 37 -4.98 -12.08 2.81
N ARG A 38 -5.34 -12.33 4.06
CA ARG A 38 -4.95 -11.53 5.22
C ARG A 38 -4.63 -12.43 6.40
N PRO A 39 -3.94 -11.93 7.43
CA PRO A 39 -3.85 -12.65 8.70
C PRO A 39 -5.23 -12.90 9.30
N SER A 40 -5.35 -14.05 9.98
CA SER A 40 -6.55 -14.46 10.70
C SER A 40 -6.92 -13.45 11.78
N ASN A 41 -8.20 -13.42 12.17
CA ASN A 41 -8.67 -12.57 13.27
C ASN A 41 -7.88 -12.83 14.57
N THR A 42 -7.48 -14.07 14.80
CA THR A 42 -6.64 -14.44 15.94
C THR A 42 -5.28 -13.74 15.88
N TRP A 43 -4.61 -13.74 14.72
CA TRP A 43 -3.33 -13.02 14.57
C TRP A 43 -3.52 -11.50 14.72
N LEU A 44 -4.55 -10.93 14.08
CA LEU A 44 -4.85 -9.49 14.14
C LEU A 44 -5.18 -9.02 15.57
N SER A 45 -5.86 -9.84 16.36
CA SER A 45 -6.19 -9.51 17.76
C SER A 45 -4.95 -9.46 18.67
N ARG A 46 -3.91 -10.26 18.36
CA ARG A 46 -2.66 -10.32 19.13
C ARG A 46 -1.64 -9.28 18.68
N ASN A 47 -1.66 -8.92 17.41
CA ASN A 47 -0.68 -8.03 16.80
C ASN A 47 -1.40 -6.75 16.36
N ARG A 48 -1.27 -5.68 17.14
CA ARG A 48 -1.85 -4.38 16.80
C ARG A 48 -0.99 -3.68 15.74
N PRO A 49 -1.59 -3.05 14.72
CA PRO A 49 -0.83 -2.22 13.80
C PRO A 49 -0.27 -1.00 14.53
N ARG A 50 0.88 -0.51 14.08
CA ARG A 50 1.47 0.72 14.58
C ARG A 50 0.78 1.95 14.00
N LEU A 51 0.41 1.89 12.74
CA LEU A 51 -0.28 2.95 12.03
C LEU A 51 -1.25 2.37 11.02
N CYS A 52 -2.39 3.03 10.83
CA CYS A 52 -3.31 2.76 9.73
C CYS A 52 -3.61 4.04 8.97
N SER A 53 -3.35 4.04 7.66
CA SER A 53 -3.75 5.11 6.73
C SER A 53 -5.05 4.71 6.05
N LYS A 54 -5.99 5.65 5.93
CA LYS A 54 -7.32 5.43 5.34
C LYS A 54 -7.46 6.20 4.02
N ASN A 55 -8.36 5.74 3.17
CA ASN A 55 -8.74 6.37 1.91
C ASN A 55 -7.56 6.48 0.92
N ILE A 56 -6.75 5.43 0.89
CA ILE A 56 -5.54 5.34 0.08
C ILE A 56 -5.67 4.18 -0.91
N GLN A 57 -4.94 4.25 -2.01
CA GLN A 57 -4.94 3.17 -3.00
C GLN A 57 -4.18 1.95 -2.50
N VAL A 58 -4.55 0.76 -2.97
CA VAL A 58 -3.78 -0.46 -2.72
C VAL A 58 -2.35 -0.34 -3.26
N SER A 59 -2.17 0.39 -4.37
CA SER A 59 -0.86 0.69 -4.97
C SER A 59 -0.01 1.58 -4.08
N GLU A 60 -0.61 2.55 -3.38
CA GLU A 60 0.06 3.39 -2.38
C GLU A 60 0.41 2.58 -1.12
N CYS A 61 -0.46 1.64 -0.72
CA CYS A 61 -0.14 0.69 0.36
C CYS A 61 1.10 -0.13 0.06
N ALA A 62 1.21 -0.63 -1.17
CA ALA A 62 2.33 -1.46 -1.60
C ALA A 62 3.63 -0.67 -1.84
N ARG A 63 3.55 0.59 -2.29
CA ARG A 63 4.74 1.37 -2.69
C ARG A 63 5.45 2.11 -1.57
N ASN A 64 4.74 2.43 -0.51
CA ASN A 64 5.25 3.31 0.53
C ASN A 64 5.29 2.61 1.89
N THR A 65 6.39 2.80 2.63
CA THR A 65 6.40 2.51 4.07
C THR A 65 5.72 3.63 4.83
N ARG A 66 5.07 3.26 5.93
CA ARG A 66 4.30 4.16 6.81
C ARG A 66 4.95 4.36 8.17
N LEU A 67 5.90 3.50 8.48
CA LEU A 67 6.64 3.52 9.72
C LEU A 67 8.08 3.93 9.45
N HIS A 68 8.77 4.35 10.50
CA HIS A 68 10.15 4.78 10.48
C HIS A 68 10.84 4.26 11.73
N PHE A 69 12.17 4.26 11.76
CA PHE A 69 12.93 3.87 12.95
C PHE A 69 12.47 4.63 14.21
N PRO A 70 12.27 3.94 15.34
CA PRO A 70 12.65 2.55 15.63
C PRO A 70 11.64 1.47 15.21
N ASP A 71 10.44 1.84 14.77
CA ASP A 71 9.40 0.91 14.36
C ASP A 71 9.52 0.57 12.86
N VAL A 72 10.46 -0.31 12.50
CA VAL A 72 10.65 -0.71 11.09
C VAL A 72 9.44 -1.49 10.56
N GLN A 73 8.89 -1.07 9.41
CA GLN A 73 7.76 -1.73 8.76
C GLN A 73 8.20 -3.05 8.13
N LEU A 74 7.64 -4.17 8.59
CA LEU A 74 7.92 -5.49 8.01
C LEU A 74 6.79 -5.97 7.12
N PHE A 75 5.58 -5.53 7.44
CA PHE A 75 4.35 -6.11 6.93
C PHE A 75 3.23 -5.07 6.92
N ALA A 76 2.33 -5.16 5.95
CA ALA A 76 1.09 -4.39 5.93
C ALA A 76 -0.10 -5.22 5.48
N THR A 77 -1.26 -4.93 6.05
CA THR A 77 -2.57 -5.40 5.55
C THR A 77 -3.29 -4.25 4.87
N PHE A 78 -3.93 -4.53 3.75
CA PHE A 78 -4.86 -3.62 3.09
C PHE A 78 -6.26 -4.19 3.15
N SER A 79 -7.22 -3.44 3.69
CA SER A 79 -8.64 -3.77 3.67
C SER A 79 -9.36 -2.85 2.70
N VAL A 80 -10.07 -3.44 1.74
CA VAL A 80 -10.74 -2.75 0.63
C VAL A 80 -12.03 -2.09 1.12
N GLN A 81 -12.27 -0.85 0.67
CA GLN A 81 -13.52 -0.13 0.83
C GLN A 81 -14.27 -0.14 -0.51
N HIS A 82 -15.18 -1.10 -0.68
CA HIS A 82 -15.89 -1.29 -1.95
C HIS A 82 -16.81 -0.13 -2.37
N ALA A 83 -17.08 0.83 -1.49
CA ALA A 83 -17.75 2.08 -1.85
C ALA A 83 -16.96 2.87 -2.92
N ASP A 84 -15.65 2.64 -2.99
CA ASP A 84 -14.71 3.40 -3.81
C ASP A 84 -14.25 2.63 -5.07
N ASP A 85 -14.86 1.47 -5.36
CA ASP A 85 -14.45 0.59 -6.47
C ASP A 85 -14.58 1.24 -7.87
N ARG A 86 -15.29 2.37 -7.97
CA ARG A 86 -15.48 3.12 -9.22
C ARG A 86 -14.53 4.30 -9.38
N TYR A 87 -13.62 4.54 -8.43
CA TYR A 87 -12.61 5.59 -8.58
C TYR A 87 -11.40 5.08 -9.36
N HIS A 88 -10.76 5.99 -10.09
CA HIS A 88 -9.51 5.67 -10.78
C HIS A 88 -8.43 5.24 -9.77
N GLY A 89 -7.74 4.13 -10.06
CA GLY A 89 -6.70 3.59 -9.17
C GLY A 89 -7.20 2.78 -7.98
N CYS A 90 -8.49 2.46 -7.94
CA CYS A 90 -9.03 1.49 -7.01
C CYS A 90 -8.25 0.16 -7.07
N PRO A 91 -8.33 -0.71 -6.06
CA PRO A 91 -9.07 -0.54 -4.80
C PRO A 91 -8.53 0.58 -3.90
N TYR A 92 -9.45 1.31 -3.27
CA TYR A 92 -9.16 2.18 -2.13
C TYR A 92 -9.49 1.47 -0.83
N GLY A 93 -8.87 1.90 0.26
CA GLY A 93 -8.99 1.14 1.50
C GLY A 93 -8.23 1.70 2.68
N ILE A 94 -7.98 0.81 3.63
CA ILE A 94 -7.22 1.06 4.84
C ILE A 94 -5.96 0.21 4.78
N CYS A 95 -4.79 0.83 4.82
CA CYS A 95 -3.51 0.14 4.94
C CYS A 95 -3.02 0.25 6.38
N CYS A 96 -2.85 -0.88 7.04
CA CYS A 96 -2.33 -0.96 8.40
C CYS A 96 -0.94 -1.59 8.40
N ALA A 97 0.04 -0.90 8.98
CA ALA A 97 1.44 -1.29 9.01
C ALA A 97 1.83 -1.94 10.35
N TYR A 98 2.69 -2.94 10.28
CA TYR A 98 3.11 -3.76 11.41
C TYR A 98 4.64 -3.90 11.46
N THR A 99 5.14 -3.95 12.68
CA THR A 99 6.55 -4.26 13.02
C THR A 99 6.76 -5.74 13.32
N VAL A 100 5.75 -6.57 13.06
CA VAL A 100 5.76 -8.02 13.31
C VAL A 100 5.39 -8.75 12.03
N LEU A 101 6.19 -9.76 11.69
CA LEU A 101 6.01 -10.58 10.50
C LEU A 101 5.06 -11.76 10.81
N PRO A 102 3.91 -11.90 10.12
CA PRO A 102 3.08 -13.10 10.24
C PRO A 102 3.76 -14.32 9.59
N SER A 103 3.49 -15.51 10.11
CA SER A 103 3.87 -16.76 9.46
C SER A 103 2.87 -17.11 8.34
N PRO A 104 3.24 -17.96 7.37
CA PRO A 104 2.28 -18.40 6.36
C PRO A 104 0.99 -19.01 6.88
N ARG A 105 1.05 -19.72 8.02
CA ARG A 105 -0.10 -20.40 8.63
C ARG A 105 -1.12 -19.43 9.22
N ASP A 106 -0.71 -18.19 9.44
CA ASP A 106 -1.58 -17.14 9.97
C ASP A 106 -2.57 -16.63 8.92
N PHE A 107 -2.35 -16.90 7.63
CA PHE A 107 -3.16 -16.36 6.55
C PHE A 107 -4.44 -17.16 6.29
N VAL A 108 -5.51 -16.41 6.04
CA VAL A 108 -6.81 -16.89 5.62
C VAL A 108 -7.23 -16.17 4.34
N ALA A 109 -7.98 -16.87 3.48
CA ALA A 109 -8.53 -16.30 2.26
C ALA A 109 -9.55 -15.20 2.57
N ASP A 110 -9.49 -14.12 1.82
CA ASP A 110 -10.40 -12.97 1.91
C ASP A 110 -10.49 -12.28 0.55
N PHE A 111 -11.09 -13.01 -0.39
CA PHE A 111 -11.13 -12.67 -1.81
C PHE A 111 -11.72 -11.28 -2.05
N THR A 112 -11.00 -10.47 -2.82
CA THR A 112 -11.30 -9.06 -3.17
C THR A 112 -11.42 -8.08 -2.01
N ASN A 113 -11.43 -8.53 -0.76
CA ASN A 113 -11.64 -7.66 0.40
C ASN A 113 -10.32 -7.28 1.06
N SER A 114 -9.28 -8.10 0.92
CA SER A 114 -8.00 -7.86 1.57
C SER A 114 -6.78 -8.29 0.77
N HIS A 115 -5.70 -7.54 0.93
CA HIS A 115 -4.38 -7.83 0.38
C HIS A 115 -3.32 -7.62 1.46
N SER A 116 -2.15 -8.23 1.27
CA SER A 116 -1.07 -8.17 2.24
C SER A 116 0.27 -7.94 1.54
N PHE A 117 1.15 -7.16 2.17
CA PHE A 117 2.42 -6.72 1.59
C PHE A 117 3.56 -6.92 2.58
N PHE A 118 4.75 -7.24 2.05
CA PHE A 118 5.93 -7.64 2.81
C PHE A 118 7.15 -6.84 2.34
N TRP A 119 7.93 -6.35 3.30
CA TRP A 119 9.18 -5.63 3.05
C TRP A 119 10.40 -6.52 3.28
N HIS A 120 11.54 -6.08 2.77
CA HIS A 120 12.86 -6.68 3.00
C HIS A 120 13.01 -8.16 2.59
N ASN A 121 12.25 -8.59 1.58
CA ASN A 121 12.16 -9.97 1.08
C ASN A 121 11.74 -10.98 2.17
N LEU A 122 10.94 -10.55 3.14
CA LEU A 122 10.59 -11.36 4.30
C LEU A 122 9.43 -12.34 4.07
N GLY A 123 8.62 -12.17 3.02
CA GLY A 123 7.48 -13.05 2.78
C GLY A 123 6.69 -12.74 1.52
N GLY A 124 5.65 -13.53 1.28
CA GLY A 124 4.77 -13.40 0.12
C GLY A 124 5.39 -13.85 -1.20
N MET A 125 4.64 -13.68 -2.28
CA MET A 125 5.12 -13.85 -3.66
C MET A 125 6.00 -12.67 -4.02
N PRO A 126 7.15 -12.87 -4.70
CA PRO A 126 8.02 -11.77 -5.09
C PRO A 126 7.32 -10.69 -5.93
N GLY A 127 7.66 -9.44 -5.66
CA GLY A 127 7.16 -8.26 -6.37
C GLY A 127 6.02 -7.53 -5.66
N LEU A 128 5.69 -6.35 -6.20
CA LEU A 128 4.78 -5.38 -5.58
C LEU A 128 3.32 -5.84 -5.51
N GLY A 129 2.87 -6.62 -6.51
CA GLY A 129 1.48 -7.09 -6.58
C GLY A 129 0.45 -6.03 -6.96
N THR A 130 0.88 -4.85 -7.43
CA THR A 130 0.01 -3.75 -7.88
C THR A 130 0.60 -3.02 -9.09
N ASN A 131 -0.24 -2.25 -9.78
CA ASN A 131 0.19 -1.27 -10.77
C ASN A 131 0.75 0.02 -10.10
N ALA A 132 1.02 1.06 -10.91
CA ALA A 132 1.36 2.40 -10.43
C ALA A 132 0.21 3.02 -9.61
N ILE A 133 0.55 3.97 -8.73
CA ILE A 133 -0.43 4.87 -8.11
C ILE A 133 -1.08 5.67 -9.24
N ARG A 134 -2.38 5.91 -9.15
CA ARG A 134 -3.14 6.62 -10.17
C ARG A 134 -3.64 7.96 -9.68
N ASN A 135 -3.70 8.93 -10.57
CA ASN A 135 -4.49 10.13 -10.31
C ASN A 135 -5.98 9.73 -10.15
N PRO A 136 -6.65 10.09 -9.03
CA PRO A 136 -8.04 9.71 -8.77
C PRO A 136 -9.06 10.32 -9.74
N GLN A 137 -8.72 11.42 -10.42
CA GLN A 137 -9.57 12.08 -11.41
C GLN A 137 -9.37 11.57 -12.84
N THR A 138 -8.15 11.17 -13.22
CA THR A 138 -7.81 10.88 -14.62
C THR A 138 -7.38 9.44 -14.89
N GLY A 139 -6.96 8.70 -13.86
CA GLY A 139 -6.32 7.40 -14.00
C GLY A 139 -4.89 7.44 -14.55
N ALA A 140 -4.30 8.64 -14.70
CA ALA A 140 -2.91 8.80 -15.10
C ALA A 140 -1.98 8.10 -14.09
N ALA A 141 -0.96 7.40 -14.60
CA ALA A 141 0.05 6.79 -13.75
C ALA A 141 0.89 7.88 -13.06
N GLY A 142 1.27 7.61 -11.83
CA GLY A 142 2.19 8.45 -11.09
C GLY A 142 2.88 7.71 -9.96
N TYR A 143 3.54 8.49 -9.11
CA TYR A 143 4.31 8.04 -7.97
C TYR A 143 4.22 9.07 -6.85
N GLU A 144 4.55 8.65 -5.63
CA GLU A 144 4.68 9.56 -4.50
C GLU A 144 6.15 9.69 -4.11
N THR A 145 6.55 10.91 -3.76
CA THR A 145 7.85 11.17 -3.12
C THR A 145 7.75 10.95 -1.61
N SER A 146 8.91 10.89 -0.92
CA SER A 146 8.96 10.56 0.51
C SER A 146 8.27 11.58 1.45
N ASP A 147 7.85 12.73 0.92
CA ASP A 147 7.02 13.74 1.58
C ASP A 147 5.51 13.50 1.39
N GLY A 148 5.13 12.40 0.71
CA GLY A 148 3.76 12.01 0.44
C GLY A 148 3.09 12.77 -0.72
N VAL A 149 3.86 13.52 -1.53
CA VAL A 149 3.31 14.27 -2.65
C VAL A 149 3.22 13.39 -3.89
N PHE A 150 2.02 13.33 -4.49
CA PHE A 150 1.77 12.61 -5.73
C PHE A 150 2.22 13.41 -6.96
N HIS A 151 2.89 12.73 -7.88
CA HIS A 151 3.35 13.26 -9.17
C HIS A 151 2.89 12.36 -10.31
N GLU A 152 2.20 12.91 -11.29
CA GLU A 152 1.91 12.20 -12.54
C GLU A 152 3.20 11.99 -13.35
N GLY A 153 3.27 10.85 -14.04
CA GLY A 153 4.34 10.51 -14.96
C GLY A 153 5.32 9.47 -14.42
N VAL A 154 6.47 9.38 -15.09
CA VAL A 154 7.47 8.36 -14.80
C VAL A 154 8.23 8.73 -13.52
N PRO A 155 8.30 7.82 -12.53
CA PRO A 155 9.07 8.06 -11.31
C PRO A 155 10.55 8.30 -11.60
N ASN A 156 11.15 9.31 -10.95
CA ASN A 156 12.60 9.40 -10.85
C ASN A 156 13.11 8.39 -9.82
N THR A 157 13.44 7.19 -10.28
CA THR A 157 13.84 6.06 -9.42
C THR A 157 15.13 6.29 -8.62
N LYS A 158 15.90 7.34 -8.93
CA LYS A 158 17.06 7.75 -8.12
C LYS A 158 16.66 8.27 -6.74
N LEU A 159 15.41 8.71 -6.57
CA LEU A 159 14.86 9.20 -5.29
C LEU A 159 14.25 8.08 -4.45
N ARG A 160 14.16 6.87 -4.97
CA ARG A 160 13.57 5.72 -4.27
C ARG A 160 14.49 5.26 -3.13
N GLN A 161 13.93 5.07 -1.95
CA GLN A 161 14.65 4.74 -0.71
C GLN A 161 14.64 3.24 -0.44
N ASN A 162 15.06 2.44 -1.42
CA ASN A 162 15.04 0.98 -1.36
C ASN A 162 15.75 0.44 -0.11
N GLY A 163 15.01 -0.27 0.74
CA GLY A 163 15.59 -0.91 1.92
C GLY A 163 16.26 0.09 2.86
N HIS A 164 15.85 1.37 2.83
CA HIS A 164 16.32 2.37 3.78
C HIS A 164 16.17 1.86 5.21
N ASP A 165 15.05 1.18 5.50
CA ASP A 165 14.77 0.71 6.86
C ASP A 165 15.61 -0.50 7.30
N SER A 166 16.29 -1.20 6.37
CA SER A 166 17.15 -2.35 6.71
C SER A 166 18.57 -1.97 7.14
N HIS A 167 18.96 -0.69 7.03
CA HIS A 167 20.32 -0.22 7.29
C HIS A 167 20.47 0.55 8.60
N TYR A 168 19.43 0.61 9.44
CA TYR A 168 19.49 1.31 10.71
C TYR A 168 20.50 0.68 11.68
N PRO A 169 21.38 1.46 12.35
CA PRO A 169 22.36 0.93 13.29
C PRO A 169 21.71 0.13 14.42
N GLY A 170 22.19 -1.10 14.62
CA GLY A 170 21.73 -1.99 15.69
C GLY A 170 20.41 -2.73 15.41
N PHE A 171 19.70 -2.39 14.33
CA PHE A 171 18.51 -3.12 13.90
C PHE A 171 18.90 -4.41 13.16
N ARG A 172 18.15 -5.49 13.41
CA ARG A 172 18.28 -6.75 12.68
C ARG A 172 16.90 -7.20 12.21
N LEU A 173 16.81 -7.51 10.92
CA LEU A 173 15.61 -8.09 10.35
C LEU A 173 15.30 -9.45 11.00
N PRO A 174 14.01 -9.78 11.23
CA PRO A 174 13.66 -11.11 11.67
C PRO A 174 13.88 -12.14 10.56
N GLN A 175 13.81 -13.41 10.92
CA GLN A 175 13.83 -14.48 9.94
C GLN A 175 12.59 -14.38 9.02
N GLY A 176 12.84 -14.23 7.72
CA GLY A 176 11.82 -14.27 6.69
C GLY A 176 11.26 -15.68 6.45
N TRP A 177 10.26 -15.75 5.60
CA TRP A 177 9.68 -17.00 5.13
C TRP A 177 10.72 -17.85 4.39
N SER A 178 10.51 -19.17 4.37
CA SER A 178 11.41 -20.07 3.65
C SER A 178 11.41 -19.76 2.16
N SER A 179 12.61 -19.66 1.56
CA SER A 179 12.79 -19.52 0.11
C SER A 179 12.29 -20.74 -0.69
N LYS A 180 11.96 -21.85 -0.01
CA LYS A 180 11.42 -23.08 -0.63
C LYS A 180 9.90 -23.07 -0.80
N ILE A 181 9.22 -22.04 -0.31
CA ILE A 181 7.78 -21.88 -0.49
C ILE A 181 7.46 -21.78 -1.97
N SER A 182 6.48 -22.55 -2.43
CA SER A 182 5.98 -22.51 -3.80
C SER A 182 4.51 -22.12 -3.78
N TYR A 183 4.09 -21.37 -4.80
CA TYR A 183 2.71 -20.90 -4.91
C TYR A 183 2.01 -21.62 -6.06
N PRO A 184 0.72 -21.98 -5.91
CA PRO A 184 -0.04 -22.58 -7.00
C PRO A 184 -0.09 -21.68 -8.23
N SER A 185 -0.11 -22.29 -9.42
CA SER A 185 -0.11 -21.57 -10.70
C SER A 185 -1.22 -20.52 -10.81
N TRP A 186 -2.38 -20.77 -10.19
CA TRP A 186 -3.51 -19.84 -10.22
C TRP A 186 -3.24 -18.54 -9.44
N MET A 187 -2.39 -18.54 -8.40
CA MET A 187 -1.98 -17.32 -7.69
C MET A 187 -1.02 -16.48 -8.52
N LEU A 188 -0.11 -17.15 -9.24
CA LEU A 188 0.93 -16.52 -10.05
C LEU A 188 0.39 -15.88 -11.34
N LYS A 189 -0.74 -16.40 -11.87
CA LYS A 189 -1.35 -15.97 -13.14
C LYS A 189 -2.39 -14.84 -13.01
N GLN A 190 -2.60 -14.32 -11.80
CA GLN A 190 -3.57 -13.25 -11.57
C GLN A 190 -3.11 -11.91 -12.22
N PRO A 191 -4.02 -11.06 -12.72
CA PRO A 191 -3.70 -9.76 -13.32
C PRO A 191 -2.82 -8.88 -12.43
N PRO A 192 -1.91 -8.02 -12.92
CA PRO A 192 -0.97 -7.28 -12.06
C PRO A 192 -1.58 -6.42 -10.94
N HIS A 193 -2.84 -5.99 -11.09
CA HIS A 193 -3.54 -5.14 -10.13
C HIS A 193 -4.74 -5.87 -9.53
N PRO A 194 -5.01 -5.74 -8.22
CA PRO A 194 -6.22 -6.26 -7.60
C PRO A 194 -7.50 -5.78 -8.29
N LYS A 195 -8.54 -6.59 -8.20
CA LYS A 195 -9.85 -6.27 -8.77
C LYS A 195 -10.53 -5.18 -7.95
N CYS A 196 -11.11 -4.18 -8.61
CA CYS A 196 -12.03 -3.24 -7.98
C CYS A 196 -13.44 -3.80 -8.06
N GLY A 197 -13.88 -4.47 -7.01
CA GLY A 197 -15.20 -5.11 -7.02
C GLY A 197 -15.26 -6.31 -6.10
N THR A 198 -16.43 -6.51 -5.51
CA THR A 198 -16.73 -7.70 -4.70
C THR A 198 -16.57 -9.01 -5.50
N PRO A 199 -16.52 -10.18 -4.83
CA PRO A 199 -16.21 -11.47 -5.47
C PRO A 199 -17.00 -11.76 -6.75
N ASN A 200 -18.31 -11.50 -6.71
CA ASN A 200 -19.26 -11.85 -7.77
C ASN A 200 -19.60 -10.67 -8.69
N ALA A 201 -18.98 -9.50 -8.50
CA ALA A 201 -19.24 -8.31 -9.30
C ALA A 201 -18.26 -8.21 -10.50
N PRO A 202 -18.55 -7.37 -11.51
CA PRO A 202 -17.57 -6.94 -12.49
C PRO A 202 -16.34 -6.27 -11.83
N ASN A 203 -15.26 -6.11 -12.60
CA ASN A 203 -14.21 -5.16 -12.23
C ASN A 203 -14.68 -3.75 -12.60
N LEU A 204 -14.76 -2.86 -11.62
CA LEU A 204 -15.34 -1.52 -11.71
C LEU A 204 -14.30 -0.42 -11.91
N ASP A 205 -13.01 -0.78 -12.02
CA ASP A 205 -11.95 0.17 -12.34
C ASP A 205 -12.29 0.89 -13.66
N PRO A 206 -12.39 2.24 -13.67
CA PRO A 206 -12.66 2.99 -14.89
C PRO A 206 -11.50 2.99 -15.88
N GLY A 207 -10.31 2.53 -15.47
CA GLY A 207 -9.10 2.56 -16.28
C GLY A 207 -8.51 3.97 -16.37
N GLN A 208 -7.87 4.28 -17.48
CA GLN A 208 -7.22 5.57 -17.70
C GLN A 208 -7.93 6.38 -18.79
N GLN A 209 -8.12 7.68 -18.55
CA GLN A 209 -8.73 8.57 -19.55
C GLN A 209 -7.79 8.76 -20.76
N PRO A 210 -8.28 8.62 -22.01
CA PRO A 210 -7.43 8.65 -23.21
C PRO A 210 -6.70 9.98 -23.47
N GLN A 211 -7.25 11.11 -23.03
CA GLN A 211 -6.85 12.45 -23.49
C GLN A 211 -5.61 13.06 -22.81
N ARG A 212 -4.96 12.38 -21.85
CA ARG A 212 -3.79 12.93 -21.12
C ARG A 212 -2.46 12.18 -21.34
N ASN A 213 -2.35 11.32 -22.35
CA ASN A 213 -1.18 10.46 -22.55
C ASN A 213 -0.43 10.72 -23.86
N ALA A 214 0.30 11.82 -23.96
CA ALA A 214 1.33 11.93 -24.98
C ALA A 214 2.48 10.94 -24.65
N GLY A 215 2.39 9.69 -25.13
CA GLY A 215 3.49 8.72 -25.15
C GLY A 215 3.46 7.57 -24.12
N VAL A 216 2.39 7.40 -23.32
CA VAL A 216 2.27 6.27 -22.36
C VAL A 216 1.15 5.31 -22.80
N LYS A 217 1.41 4.00 -22.77
CA LYS A 217 0.40 2.97 -23.05
C LYS A 217 -0.77 3.10 -22.08
N ILE A 218 -1.98 3.26 -22.64
CA ILE A 218 -3.22 3.39 -21.86
C ILE A 218 -3.43 2.13 -21.02
N TYR A 219 -3.65 2.32 -19.72
CA TYR A 219 -4.04 1.22 -18.84
C TYR A 219 -5.50 0.83 -19.05
N LEU A 220 -5.70 -0.47 -19.30
CA LEU A 220 -7.02 -1.10 -19.39
C LEU A 220 -7.15 -2.14 -18.26
N PRO A 221 -8.18 -2.03 -17.41
CA PRO A 221 -8.42 -2.99 -16.34
C PRO A 221 -8.73 -4.38 -16.87
N ALA A 222 -8.28 -5.41 -16.16
CA ALA A 222 -8.60 -6.78 -16.51
C ALA A 222 -10.08 -7.10 -16.22
N PRO A 223 -10.75 -7.94 -17.02
CA PRO A 223 -12.12 -8.34 -16.75
C PRO A 223 -12.20 -9.21 -15.48
N ALA A 224 -13.37 -9.25 -14.83
CA ALA A 224 -13.58 -10.04 -13.61
C ALA A 224 -13.19 -11.53 -13.78
N ALA A 225 -13.42 -12.11 -14.96
CA ALA A 225 -13.09 -13.51 -15.27
C ALA A 225 -11.58 -13.82 -15.25
N ALA A 226 -10.71 -12.80 -15.29
CA ALA A 226 -9.27 -12.97 -15.17
C ALA A 226 -8.82 -13.22 -13.72
N TYR A 227 -9.68 -12.94 -12.74
CA TYR A 227 -9.37 -13.11 -11.32
C TYR A 227 -9.87 -14.46 -10.82
N SER A 228 -8.98 -15.23 -10.22
CA SER A 228 -9.34 -16.54 -9.66
C SER A 228 -9.56 -16.45 -8.14
N PRO A 229 -10.73 -16.84 -7.61
CA PRO A 229 -10.93 -16.93 -6.16
C PRO A 229 -9.94 -17.92 -5.53
N PRO A 230 -9.51 -17.68 -4.27
CA PRO A 230 -8.80 -18.67 -3.46
C PRO A 230 -9.52 -20.01 -3.43
N ARG A 231 -8.78 -21.10 -3.69
CA ARG A 231 -9.30 -22.48 -3.69
C ARG A 231 -9.26 -23.15 -2.30
N SER A 232 -8.67 -22.48 -1.32
CA SER A 232 -8.53 -22.94 0.05
C SER A 232 -8.78 -21.75 0.98
N SER A 233 -9.33 -22.04 2.18
CA SER A 233 -9.50 -21.03 3.22
C SER A 233 -8.18 -20.62 3.89
N ARG A 234 -7.11 -21.38 3.68
CA ARG A 234 -5.74 -21.12 4.15
C ARG A 234 -4.80 -20.94 2.97
N LEU A 235 -3.69 -20.25 3.20
CA LEU A 235 -2.64 -20.08 2.20
C LEU A 235 -2.07 -21.46 1.77
N PRO A 236 -2.18 -21.84 0.48
CA PRO A 236 -1.79 -23.17 0.00
C PRO A 236 -0.32 -23.18 -0.43
N ILE A 237 0.59 -23.34 0.53
CA ILE A 237 2.04 -23.36 0.31
C ILE A 237 2.76 -24.49 1.03
#